data_AF-F3AKJ2-F1
#
_entry.id   AF-F3AKJ2-F1
#
_cell.length_a   1.000
_cell.length_b   1.000
_cell.length_c   1.000
_cell.angle_alpha   90.00
_cell.angle_beta   90.00
_cell.angle_gamma   90.00
#
_symmetry.space_group_name_H-M   'P 1'
#
loop_
_entity.id
_entity.type
_entity.pdbx_description
1 polymer ?
#
loop_
_entity_poly.entity_id
_entity_poly.type
_entity_poly.pdbx_seq_one_letter_code
_entity_poly.pdbx_strand_id
1 'polypeptide(L)'
;MEGQLIPESLLKFSFEFLPECVKESFFYPCADQKKIEQTIFLAEDQQVIREEILKRNLSAFVANGSILPRESGISSRPMKNGVPFRSPKEMEVEMELPHRGKINGMGIPCGITLIVGGGYHGKSTLLNALEVGVYNHIAGDGREYVISDDTAVKLRAEDGRSIKKTDISMFINNLPNKKNTEAFYTEDASGSTSQAANVVEAIEAGSRLFLIDEDTSATNFMIRDELMQRVVAREKEPITPFIDRVRELYEKEGVSSIIVAGSSGSYFHIADTIIQMEQYEPAEITAFAKQEAAAFPLPVSEGKREMKKPSVLRSAEKNRTFADHGKVKIKAMGKDGIQMNRETIELRYVEQIVDAEQTNVLGYLVKYAEQNLFDGKKTIQQVVDAMEQKMERDGLASIAESSYLTANFAMPRKQEIFACLNRYRGLRL
;
A
#
# COMPACT_ATOMS: atom_id res chain seq x y z
N MET A 1 -57.59 -17.08 3.12
CA MET A 1 -56.19 -16.66 2.94
C MET A 1 -55.47 -17.79 2.23
N GLU A 2 -55.48 -17.76 0.90
CA GLU A 2 -54.67 -18.69 0.10
C GLU A 2 -53.21 -18.38 0.39
N GLY A 3 -52.50 -19.34 1.00
CA GLY A 3 -51.08 -19.22 1.24
C GLY A 3 -50.34 -19.13 -0.09
N GLN A 4 -49.50 -18.11 -0.26
CA GLN A 4 -48.57 -18.07 -1.38
C GLN A 4 -47.77 -19.37 -1.40
N LEU A 5 -48.00 -20.20 -2.43
CA LEU A 5 -47.25 -21.42 -2.69
C LEU A 5 -45.77 -21.03 -2.84
N ILE A 6 -44.91 -21.60 -1.99
CA ILE A 6 -43.46 -21.49 -2.12
C ILE A 6 -43.08 -22.08 -3.49
N PRO A 7 -42.38 -21.34 -4.37
CA PRO A 7 -42.00 -21.85 -5.69
C PRO A 7 -41.19 -23.15 -5.55
N GLU A 8 -41.51 -24.17 -6.36
CA GLU A 8 -40.80 -25.45 -6.37
C GLU A 8 -39.28 -25.27 -6.61
N SER A 9 -38.91 -24.25 -7.39
CA SER A 9 -37.50 -23.87 -7.61
C SER A 9 -36.77 -23.44 -6.34
N LEU A 10 -37.45 -22.73 -5.43
CA LEU A 10 -36.88 -22.32 -4.15
C LEU A 10 -36.71 -23.53 -3.21
N LEU A 11 -37.63 -24.49 -3.25
CA LEU A 11 -37.52 -25.74 -2.50
C LEU A 11 -36.32 -26.56 -2.97
N LYS A 12 -36.16 -26.78 -4.29
CA LYS A 12 -35.01 -27.49 -4.86
C LYS A 12 -33.69 -26.79 -4.51
N PHE A 13 -33.63 -25.46 -4.66
CA PHE A 13 -32.43 -24.72 -4.29
C PHE A 13 -32.08 -24.88 -2.81
N SER A 14 -33.06 -24.73 -1.91
CA SER A 14 -32.82 -24.68 -0.46
C SER A 14 -32.58 -26.06 0.16
N PHE A 15 -33.20 -27.12 -0.37
CA PHE A 15 -33.16 -28.46 0.23
C PHE A 15 -32.37 -29.50 -0.56
N GLU A 16 -32.03 -29.23 -1.82
CA GLU A 16 -31.21 -30.14 -2.64
C GLU A 16 -29.86 -29.48 -2.95
N PHE A 17 -29.87 -28.37 -3.68
CA PHE A 17 -28.62 -27.76 -4.19
C PHE A 17 -27.74 -27.16 -3.08
N LEU A 18 -28.29 -26.30 -2.22
CA LEU A 18 -27.50 -25.64 -1.17
C LEU A 18 -26.90 -26.63 -0.17
N PRO A 19 -27.64 -27.63 0.35
CA PRO A 19 -27.06 -28.67 1.21
C PRO A 19 -25.96 -29.47 0.53
N GLU A 20 -26.10 -29.81 -0.76
CA GLU A 20 -25.03 -30.47 -1.53
C GLU A 20 -23.79 -29.57 -1.64
N CYS A 21 -23.94 -28.29 -2.00
CA CYS A 21 -22.80 -27.36 -2.02
C CYS A 21 -22.10 -27.26 -0.66
N VAL A 22 -22.87 -27.21 0.43
CA VAL A 22 -22.33 -27.18 1.80
C VAL A 22 -21.59 -28.47 2.12
N LYS A 23 -22.16 -29.63 1.76
CA LYS A 23 -21.54 -30.94 1.94
C LYS A 23 -20.20 -31.05 1.21
N GLU A 24 -20.18 -30.69 -0.07
CA GLU A 24 -18.98 -30.81 -0.92
C GLU A 24 -17.91 -29.77 -0.58
N SER A 25 -18.29 -28.59 -0.09
CA SER A 25 -17.35 -27.47 0.16
C SER A 25 -16.83 -27.38 1.60
N PHE A 26 -17.68 -27.67 2.60
CA PHE A 26 -17.34 -27.45 4.02
C PHE A 26 -17.03 -28.72 4.81
N PHE A 27 -17.21 -29.91 4.22
CA PHE A 27 -16.84 -31.17 4.89
C PHE A 27 -15.55 -31.72 4.30
N TYR A 28 -14.50 -31.74 5.11
CA TYR A 28 -13.16 -32.22 4.72
C TYR A 28 -13.13 -33.60 4.04
N PRO A 29 -13.96 -34.60 4.42
CA PRO A 29 -14.01 -35.87 3.71
C PRO A 29 -14.51 -35.80 2.26
N CYS A 30 -15.28 -34.76 1.90
CA CYS A 30 -15.83 -34.57 0.55
C CYS A 30 -14.99 -33.59 -0.28
N ALA A 31 -14.26 -32.68 0.37
CA ALA A 31 -13.41 -31.70 -0.30
C ALA A 31 -12.12 -32.30 -0.88
N ASP A 32 -11.48 -31.58 -1.79
CA ASP A 32 -10.16 -31.93 -2.32
C ASP A 32 -9.07 -31.71 -1.25
N GLN A 33 -8.80 -32.77 -0.48
CA GLN A 33 -7.87 -32.76 0.64
C GLN A 33 -6.46 -32.35 0.23
N LYS A 34 -6.01 -32.80 -0.95
CA LYS A 34 -4.69 -32.46 -1.47
C LYS A 34 -4.59 -30.99 -1.81
N LYS A 35 -5.63 -30.41 -2.41
CA LYS A 35 -5.68 -28.97 -2.70
C LYS A 35 -5.71 -28.15 -1.42
N ILE A 36 -6.44 -28.58 -0.39
CA ILE A 36 -6.47 -27.92 0.92
C ILE A 36 -5.07 -27.93 1.54
N GLU A 37 -4.43 -29.10 1.60
CA GLU A 37 -3.07 -29.26 2.14
C GLU A 37 -2.07 -28.37 1.40
N GLN A 38 -2.08 -28.40 0.06
CA GLN A 38 -1.22 -27.54 -0.76
C GLN A 38 -1.46 -26.04 -0.53
N THR A 39 -2.71 -25.65 -0.23
CA THR A 39 -3.04 -24.25 0.08
C THR A 39 -2.46 -23.83 1.43
N ILE A 40 -2.54 -24.72 2.43
CA ILE A 40 -1.94 -24.49 3.76
C ILE A 40 -0.42 -24.39 3.64
N PHE A 41 0.21 -25.36 2.96
CA PHE A 41 1.65 -25.39 2.74
C PHE A 41 2.16 -24.12 2.05
N LEU A 42 1.45 -23.69 1.00
CA LEU A 42 1.79 -22.46 0.30
C LEU A 42 1.64 -21.22 1.19
N ALA A 43 0.63 -21.16 2.05
CA ALA A 43 0.46 -20.04 2.98
C ALA A 43 1.58 -19.99 4.03
N GLU A 44 1.97 -21.15 4.56
CA GLU A 44 3.07 -21.27 5.53
C GLU A 44 4.43 -20.92 4.90
N ASP A 45 4.71 -21.42 3.70
CA ASP A 45 5.92 -21.06 2.95
C ASP A 45 6.01 -19.55 2.67
N GLN A 46 4.89 -18.93 2.26
CA GLN A 46 4.83 -17.48 2.05
C GLN A 46 5.10 -16.71 3.34
N GLN A 47 4.57 -17.19 4.46
CA GLN A 47 4.83 -16.58 5.76
C GLN A 47 6.31 -16.69 6.17
N VAL A 48 6.95 -17.83 5.93
CA VAL A 48 8.39 -18.01 6.20
C VAL A 48 9.24 -17.04 5.37
N ILE A 49 8.93 -16.82 4.09
CA ILE A 49 9.65 -15.82 3.28
C ILE A 49 9.53 -14.43 3.89
N ARG A 50 8.33 -14.05 4.35
CA ARG A 50 8.11 -12.74 4.99
C ARG A 50 8.96 -12.56 6.24
N GLU A 51 9.12 -13.62 7.03
CA GLU A 51 10.02 -13.61 8.19
C GLU A 51 11.50 -13.56 7.78
N GLU A 52 11.90 -14.30 6.74
CA GLU A 52 13.27 -14.29 6.21
C GLU A 52 13.66 -12.93 5.63
N ILE A 53 12.72 -12.21 5.00
CA ILE A 53 12.93 -10.84 4.52
C ILE A 53 13.40 -9.95 5.68
N LEU A 54 12.70 -9.99 6.81
CA LEU A 54 13.07 -9.22 8.01
C LEU A 54 14.42 -9.66 8.58
N LYS A 55 14.63 -10.97 8.76
CA LYS A 55 15.88 -11.51 9.34
C LYS A 55 17.12 -11.18 8.51
N ARG A 56 16.97 -11.09 7.18
CA ARG A 56 18.07 -10.87 6.23
C ARG A 56 18.24 -9.39 5.87
N ASN A 57 17.50 -8.48 6.51
CA ASN A 57 17.51 -7.05 6.20
C ASN A 57 17.20 -6.78 4.71
N LEU A 58 16.21 -7.49 4.19
CA LEU A 58 15.64 -7.30 2.87
C LEU A 58 14.34 -6.49 2.99
N SER A 59 13.98 -5.78 1.93
CA SER A 59 12.70 -5.10 1.77
C SER A 59 11.71 -5.92 0.95
N ALA A 60 12.20 -6.82 0.08
CA ALA A 60 11.37 -7.73 -0.70
C ALA A 60 12.16 -8.94 -1.25
N PHE A 61 11.43 -9.95 -1.70
CA PHE A 61 11.94 -11.13 -2.39
C PHE A 61 11.10 -11.44 -3.64
N VAL A 62 11.76 -11.74 -4.76
CA VAL A 62 11.12 -12.11 -6.03
C VAL A 62 11.68 -13.45 -6.50
N ALA A 63 10.91 -14.53 -6.36
CA ALA A 63 11.35 -15.86 -6.75
C ALA A 63 11.66 -16.00 -8.25
N ASN A 64 12.71 -16.76 -8.56
CA ASN A 64 12.98 -17.21 -9.92
C ASN A 64 11.81 -18.05 -10.45
N GLY A 65 11.43 -17.81 -11.71
CA GLY A 65 10.31 -18.48 -12.38
C GLY A 65 8.95 -17.80 -12.18
N SER A 66 8.85 -16.74 -11.38
CA SER A 66 7.61 -15.99 -11.19
C SER A 66 7.12 -15.33 -12.48
N ILE A 67 5.80 -15.30 -12.68
CA ILE A 67 5.13 -14.61 -13.78
C ILE A 67 4.52 -13.31 -13.26
N LEU A 68 5.29 -12.23 -13.36
CA LEU A 68 4.90 -10.89 -12.92
C LEU A 68 3.80 -10.25 -13.79
N PRO A 69 3.86 -10.28 -15.13
CA PRO A 69 2.86 -9.62 -15.96
C PRO A 69 1.49 -10.27 -15.83
N ARG A 70 0.43 -9.45 -15.89
CA ARG A 70 -0.96 -9.91 -15.82
C ARG A 70 -1.56 -10.02 -17.22
N GLU A 71 -2.62 -10.81 -17.34
CA GLU A 71 -3.32 -11.09 -18.59
C GLU A 71 -3.82 -9.81 -19.28
N SER A 72 -4.31 -8.84 -18.52
CA SER A 72 -4.68 -7.50 -19.02
C SER A 72 -4.81 -6.49 -17.87
N GLY A 73 -5.02 -5.21 -18.20
CA GLY A 73 -5.21 -4.15 -17.19
C GLY A 73 -6.48 -4.29 -16.32
N ILE A 74 -7.38 -5.20 -16.67
CA ILE A 74 -8.62 -5.47 -15.91
C ILE A 74 -8.67 -6.90 -15.33
N SER A 75 -7.68 -7.75 -15.65
CA SER A 75 -7.60 -9.13 -15.18
C SER A 75 -6.41 -9.31 -14.26
N SER A 76 -6.67 -9.83 -13.06
CA SER A 76 -5.61 -10.15 -12.11
C SER A 76 -4.93 -11.48 -12.41
N ARG A 77 -5.30 -12.24 -13.46
CA ARG A 77 -4.67 -13.54 -13.82
C ARG A 77 -3.28 -13.34 -14.41
N PRO A 78 -2.37 -14.33 -14.32
CA PRO A 78 -1.05 -14.22 -14.94
C PRO A 78 -1.14 -14.18 -16.46
N MET A 79 -0.22 -13.46 -17.09
CA MET A 79 -0.08 -13.44 -18.55
C MET A 79 0.32 -14.82 -19.06
N LYS A 80 -0.42 -15.32 -20.05
CA LYS A 80 -0.03 -16.54 -20.77
C LYS A 80 1.25 -16.28 -21.55
N ASN A 81 2.23 -17.19 -21.43
CA ASN A 81 3.56 -17.07 -22.05
C ASN A 81 4.33 -15.80 -21.62
N GLY A 82 4.08 -15.29 -20.41
CA GLY A 82 4.91 -14.23 -19.84
C GLY A 82 6.35 -14.71 -19.62
N VAL A 83 7.32 -13.80 -19.75
CA VAL A 83 8.73 -14.10 -19.47
C VAL A 83 8.89 -14.41 -17.98
N PRO A 84 9.34 -15.62 -17.60
CA PRO A 84 9.59 -15.95 -16.21
C PRO A 84 10.70 -15.08 -15.64
N PHE A 85 10.47 -14.55 -14.44
CA PHE A 85 11.43 -13.72 -13.75
C PHE A 85 12.71 -14.51 -13.45
N ARG A 86 13.86 -13.87 -13.61
CA ARG A 86 15.16 -14.42 -13.26
C ARG A 86 16.00 -13.36 -12.54
N SER A 87 16.45 -13.68 -11.35
CA SER A 87 17.30 -12.81 -10.53
C SER A 87 18.65 -12.55 -11.23
N PRO A 88 19.19 -11.33 -11.12
CA PRO A 88 20.62 -11.13 -11.37
C PRO A 88 21.42 -11.89 -10.31
N LYS A 89 22.59 -12.40 -10.68
CA LYS A 89 23.41 -13.27 -9.81
C LYS A 89 23.86 -12.56 -8.55
N GLU A 90 24.10 -11.26 -8.68
CA GLU A 90 24.60 -10.35 -7.65
C GLU A 90 23.56 -10.14 -6.52
N MET A 91 22.27 -10.36 -6.81
CA MET A 91 21.17 -10.21 -5.86
C MET A 91 20.44 -11.53 -5.57
N GLU A 92 20.94 -12.65 -6.09
CA GLU A 92 20.31 -13.95 -5.90
C GLU A 92 20.54 -14.46 -4.47
N VAL A 93 19.45 -14.77 -3.78
CA VAL A 93 19.46 -15.36 -2.44
C VAL A 93 18.72 -16.69 -2.44
N GLU A 94 19.22 -17.64 -1.67
CA GLU A 94 18.56 -18.92 -1.39
C GLU A 94 17.84 -18.86 -0.04
N MET A 95 16.58 -19.30 -0.01
CA MET A 95 15.78 -19.48 1.19
C MET A 95 15.34 -20.95 1.30
N GLU A 96 15.27 -21.48 2.51
CA GLU A 96 14.77 -22.82 2.79
C GLU A 96 13.36 -22.73 3.36
N LEU A 97 12.39 -23.32 2.66
CA LEU A 97 10.98 -23.30 3.01
C LEU A 97 10.54 -24.66 3.57
N PRO A 98 9.61 -24.69 4.54
CA PRO A 98 9.20 -25.93 5.19
C PRO A 98 8.57 -26.95 4.23
N HIS A 99 7.86 -26.51 3.19
CA HIS A 99 7.12 -27.41 2.30
C HIS A 99 7.67 -27.46 0.88
N ARG A 100 7.94 -26.31 0.27
CA ARG A 100 8.54 -26.25 -1.08
C ARG A 100 10.03 -26.62 -1.10
N GLY A 101 10.71 -26.55 0.04
CA GLY A 101 12.16 -26.72 0.13
C GLY A 101 12.91 -25.47 -0.33
N LYS A 102 14.07 -25.64 -0.97
CA LYS A 102 14.92 -24.52 -1.38
C LYS A 102 14.31 -23.71 -2.52
N ILE A 103 14.33 -22.39 -2.38
CA ILE A 103 13.90 -21.44 -3.40
C ILE A 103 14.99 -20.38 -3.61
N ASN A 104 15.25 -20.06 -4.88
CA ASN A 104 16.19 -19.02 -5.29
C ASN A 104 15.41 -17.86 -5.92
N GLY A 105 15.87 -16.64 -5.68
CA GLY A 105 15.25 -15.44 -6.23
C GLY A 105 16.02 -14.18 -5.88
N MET A 106 15.53 -13.05 -6.37
CA MET A 106 16.13 -11.74 -6.13
C MET A 106 15.74 -11.24 -4.74
N GLY A 107 16.71 -11.07 -3.86
CA GLY A 107 16.53 -10.37 -2.58
C GLY A 107 16.82 -8.88 -2.76
N ILE A 108 15.81 -8.02 -2.56
CA ILE A 108 15.99 -6.57 -2.59
C ILE A 108 16.38 -6.12 -1.19
N PRO A 109 17.57 -5.53 -0.97
CA PRO A 109 18.00 -5.09 0.37
C PRO A 109 17.15 -3.93 0.89
N CYS A 110 17.15 -3.73 2.22
CA CYS A 110 16.70 -2.48 2.81
C CYS A 110 17.62 -1.33 2.37
N GLY A 111 17.05 -0.12 2.19
CA GLY A 111 17.74 1.04 1.64
C GLY A 111 16.96 1.68 0.49
N ILE A 112 17.68 2.35 -0.41
CA ILE A 112 17.12 3.01 -1.58
C ILE A 112 17.43 2.17 -2.82
N THR A 113 16.43 1.47 -3.35
CA THR A 113 16.52 0.71 -4.59
C THR A 113 15.88 1.48 -5.74
N LEU A 114 16.61 1.65 -6.84
CA LEU A 114 16.12 2.28 -8.05
C LEU A 114 15.89 1.21 -9.14
N ILE A 115 14.73 1.22 -9.77
CA ILE A 115 14.40 0.38 -10.93
C ILE A 115 14.35 1.27 -12.16
N VAL A 116 15.30 1.07 -13.08
CA VAL A 116 15.48 1.87 -14.30
C VAL A 116 15.35 1.02 -15.56
N GLY A 117 15.39 1.67 -16.73
CA GLY A 117 15.22 1.02 -18.04
C GLY A 117 14.28 1.79 -18.96
N GLY A 118 14.28 1.44 -20.25
CA GLY A 118 13.41 2.10 -21.23
C GLY A 118 11.92 1.90 -20.96
N GLY A 119 11.07 2.63 -21.69
CA GLY A 119 9.62 2.36 -21.70
C GLY A 119 9.32 0.93 -22.15
N TYR A 120 8.28 0.30 -21.56
CA TYR A 120 7.82 -1.05 -21.91
C TYR A 120 8.76 -2.23 -21.57
N HIS A 121 9.85 -2.01 -20.83
CA HIS A 121 10.78 -3.08 -20.44
C HIS A 121 10.43 -3.80 -19.12
N GLY A 122 9.28 -3.51 -18.50
CA GLY A 122 8.80 -4.25 -17.32
C GLY A 122 9.04 -3.62 -15.94
N LYS A 123 9.48 -2.35 -15.88
CA LYS A 123 9.70 -1.62 -14.61
C LYS A 123 8.46 -1.59 -13.71
N SER A 124 7.37 -1.00 -14.20
CA SER A 124 6.12 -0.93 -13.44
C SER A 124 5.50 -2.31 -13.22
N THR A 125 5.78 -3.29 -14.10
CA THR A 125 5.34 -4.68 -13.88
C THR A 125 6.00 -5.29 -12.64
N LEU A 126 7.31 -5.08 -12.47
CA LEU A 126 8.03 -5.50 -11.27
C LEU A 126 7.51 -4.76 -10.03
N LEU A 127 7.37 -3.44 -10.10
CA LEU A 127 6.88 -2.64 -8.97
C LEU A 127 5.44 -3.03 -8.56
N ASN A 128 4.55 -3.26 -9.53
CA ASN A 128 3.17 -3.68 -9.27
C ASN A 128 3.09 -5.08 -8.66
N ALA A 129 4.05 -5.97 -8.95
CA ALA A 129 4.12 -7.27 -8.30
C ALA A 129 4.59 -7.13 -6.83
N LEU A 130 5.56 -6.26 -6.57
CA LEU A 130 6.02 -5.93 -5.20
C LEU A 130 4.93 -5.23 -4.38
N GLU A 131 4.11 -4.40 -5.03
CA GLU A 131 2.99 -3.69 -4.40
C GLU A 131 1.97 -4.63 -3.79
N VAL A 132 1.58 -5.68 -4.51
CA VAL A 132 0.62 -6.67 -3.99
C VAL A 132 1.29 -7.81 -3.22
N GLY A 133 2.63 -7.88 -3.20
CA GLY A 133 3.41 -8.85 -2.42
C GLY A 133 3.24 -8.73 -0.90
N VAL A 134 2.51 -7.71 -0.45
CA VAL A 134 2.03 -7.56 0.93
C VAL A 134 0.94 -8.58 1.27
N TYR A 135 0.29 -9.17 0.26
CA TYR A 135 -0.69 -10.24 0.39
C TYR A 135 -0.12 -11.58 -0.06
N ASN A 136 -0.63 -12.66 0.52
CA ASN A 136 -0.39 -13.99 -0.01
C ASN A 136 -1.21 -14.19 -1.30
N HIS A 137 -0.62 -14.89 -2.27
CA HIS A 137 -1.29 -15.27 -3.51
C HIS A 137 -1.59 -16.78 -3.55
N ILE A 138 -2.63 -17.12 -4.32
CA ILE A 138 -3.04 -18.52 -4.54
C ILE A 138 -2.10 -19.23 -5.51
N ALA A 139 -2.01 -20.56 -5.40
CA ALA A 139 -1.27 -21.38 -6.37
C ALA A 139 -1.77 -21.15 -7.81
N GLY A 140 -0.82 -20.92 -8.73
CA GLY A 140 -1.09 -20.61 -10.13
C GLY A 140 -1.24 -19.11 -10.45
N ASP A 141 -1.13 -18.22 -9.46
CA ASP A 141 -1.12 -16.76 -9.69
C ASP A 141 0.16 -16.27 -10.40
N GLY A 142 1.28 -16.99 -10.24
CA GLY A 142 2.61 -16.62 -10.74
C GLY A 142 3.41 -15.69 -9.82
N ARG A 143 2.78 -15.08 -8.82
CA ARG A 143 3.42 -14.19 -7.83
C ARG A 143 3.40 -14.76 -6.41
N GLU A 144 3.13 -16.06 -6.26
CA GLU A 144 2.98 -16.73 -4.96
C GLU A 144 4.22 -16.69 -4.09
N TYR A 145 5.37 -16.37 -4.66
CA TYR A 145 6.63 -16.21 -3.95
C TYR A 145 7.30 -14.87 -4.29
N VAL A 146 6.46 -13.86 -4.60
CA VAL A 146 6.86 -12.46 -4.74
C VAL A 146 6.30 -11.71 -3.54
N ILE A 147 7.15 -11.48 -2.55
CA ILE A 147 6.74 -11.01 -1.23
C ILE A 147 7.52 -9.77 -0.87
N SER A 148 6.81 -8.76 -0.37
CA SER A 148 7.40 -7.52 0.14
C SER A 148 7.19 -7.41 1.64
N ASP A 149 7.87 -6.46 2.27
CA ASP A 149 7.57 -6.03 3.63
C ASP A 149 6.05 -5.80 3.79
N ASP A 150 5.45 -6.40 4.82
CA ASP A 150 4.00 -6.39 5.03
C ASP A 150 3.41 -4.99 5.26
N THR A 151 4.24 -4.06 5.73
CA THR A 151 3.88 -2.67 5.94
C THR A 151 4.11 -1.78 4.71
N ALA A 152 4.52 -2.35 3.56
CA ALA A 152 4.85 -1.57 2.38
C ALA A 152 3.65 -0.79 1.85
N VAL A 153 3.87 0.49 1.54
CA VAL A 153 2.86 1.41 1.02
C VAL A 153 3.28 1.94 -0.35
N LYS A 154 2.39 1.78 -1.35
CA LYS A 154 2.50 2.46 -2.63
C LYS A 154 2.10 3.93 -2.49
N LEU A 155 3.02 4.82 -2.82
CA LEU A 155 2.80 6.26 -2.78
C LEU A 155 2.64 6.82 -4.19
N ARG A 156 1.66 7.70 -4.35
CA ARG A 156 1.39 8.44 -5.60
C ARG A 156 0.81 9.82 -5.30
N ALA A 157 0.71 10.66 -6.33
CA ALA A 157 0.01 11.94 -6.24
C ALA A 157 -1.52 11.74 -6.29
N GLU A 158 -2.24 12.57 -5.52
CA GLU A 158 -3.71 12.53 -5.37
C GLU A 158 -4.29 13.94 -5.39
N ASP A 159 -4.33 14.55 -6.58
CA ASP A 159 -4.97 15.86 -6.76
C ASP A 159 -6.43 15.85 -6.28
N GLY A 160 -6.82 16.87 -5.52
CA GLY A 160 -8.19 17.09 -5.06
C GLY A 160 -8.57 16.45 -3.72
N ARG A 161 -7.71 15.61 -3.13
CA ARG A 161 -8.03 14.99 -1.83
C ARG A 161 -8.00 16.01 -0.69
N SER A 162 -8.73 15.71 0.39
CA SER A 162 -8.59 16.45 1.65
C SER A 162 -7.34 16.02 2.42
N ILE A 163 -6.73 16.95 3.14
CA ILE A 163 -5.67 16.72 4.13
C ILE A 163 -6.08 17.44 5.42
N LYS A 164 -5.94 16.77 6.56
CA LYS A 164 -6.38 17.31 7.85
C LYS A 164 -5.29 17.20 8.92
N LYS A 165 -4.91 18.36 9.45
CA LYS A 165 -3.97 18.53 10.56
C LYS A 165 -2.71 17.67 10.42
N THR A 166 -2.20 17.53 9.20
CA THR A 166 -1.04 16.68 8.89
C THR A 166 0.22 17.55 8.82
N ASP A 167 1.29 17.13 9.48
CA ASP A 167 2.57 17.82 9.45
C ASP A 167 3.34 17.49 8.16
N ILE A 168 3.18 18.31 7.14
CA ILE A 168 3.89 18.18 5.85
C ILE A 168 5.17 19.03 5.81
N SER A 169 5.60 19.61 6.94
CA SER A 169 6.74 20.54 7.01
C SER A 169 8.08 19.92 6.58
N MET A 170 8.18 18.59 6.62
CA MET A 170 9.30 17.82 6.08
C MET A 170 9.56 18.11 4.59
N PHE A 171 8.49 18.35 3.83
CA PHE A 171 8.55 18.61 2.39
C PHE A 171 8.12 20.03 2.02
N ILE A 172 7.13 20.60 2.71
CA ILE A 172 6.49 21.84 2.28
C ILE A 172 6.63 22.88 3.36
N ASN A 173 7.25 24.01 3.02
CA ASN A 173 7.57 25.10 3.91
C ASN A 173 7.18 26.43 3.28
N ASN A 174 7.05 27.49 4.08
CA ASN A 174 6.99 28.88 3.58
C ASN A 174 5.95 29.11 2.46
N LEU A 175 4.75 28.50 2.58
CA LEU A 175 3.70 28.68 1.58
C LEU A 175 3.35 30.16 1.40
N PRO A 176 3.03 30.64 0.18
CA PRO A 176 2.76 32.05 -0.09
C PRO A 176 1.61 32.64 0.74
N ASN A 177 0.60 31.82 1.04
CA ASN A 177 -0.55 32.19 1.88
C ASN A 177 -0.29 32.04 3.38
N LYS A 178 0.95 31.70 3.78
CA LYS A 178 1.38 31.47 5.16
C LYS A 178 0.54 30.43 5.91
N LYS A 179 -0.05 29.46 5.19
CA LYS A 179 -0.70 28.30 5.82
C LYS A 179 0.30 27.54 6.68
N ASN A 180 -0.15 27.08 7.85
CA ASN A 180 0.65 26.25 8.74
C ASN A 180 0.91 24.89 8.09
N THR A 181 2.18 24.53 7.88
CA THR A 181 2.59 23.26 7.30
C THR A 181 2.84 22.17 8.34
N GLU A 182 2.97 22.52 9.63
CA GLU A 182 3.08 21.58 10.76
C GLU A 182 1.70 21.02 11.19
N ALA A 183 0.62 21.68 10.77
CA ALA A 183 -0.76 21.26 10.99
C ALA A 183 -1.60 21.58 9.74
N PHE A 184 -1.19 21.04 8.60
CA PHE A 184 -1.73 21.42 7.31
C PHE A 184 -3.18 20.96 7.11
N TYR A 185 -4.00 21.86 6.58
CA TYR A 185 -5.40 21.62 6.25
C TYR A 185 -5.73 22.12 4.84
N THR A 186 -6.38 21.25 4.06
CA THR A 186 -6.98 21.63 2.77
C THR A 186 -8.10 20.66 2.41
N GLU A 187 -9.12 21.15 1.70
CA GLU A 187 -10.14 20.31 1.06
C GLU A 187 -9.77 19.95 -0.39
N ASP A 188 -8.74 20.60 -0.94
CA ASP A 188 -8.31 20.49 -2.32
C ASP A 188 -6.78 20.55 -2.33
N ALA A 189 -6.13 19.39 -2.29
CA ALA A 189 -4.68 19.25 -2.30
C ALA A 189 -4.15 19.23 -3.74
N SER A 190 -3.01 19.88 -3.99
CA SER A 190 -2.22 19.68 -5.21
C SER A 190 -1.46 18.35 -5.17
N GLY A 191 -0.89 17.92 -6.30
CA GLY A 191 -0.16 16.66 -6.42
C GLY A 191 1.02 16.56 -5.45
N SER A 192 1.79 17.64 -5.29
CA SER A 192 2.92 17.66 -4.35
C SER A 192 2.48 17.70 -2.89
N THR A 193 1.43 18.45 -2.54
CA THR A 193 0.91 18.50 -1.17
C THR A 193 0.24 17.19 -0.75
N SER A 194 -0.50 16.56 -1.66
CA SER A 194 -1.10 15.24 -1.45
C SER A 194 -0.04 14.15 -1.31
N GLN A 195 0.99 14.14 -2.16
CA GLN A 195 2.06 13.14 -2.07
C GLN A 195 2.93 13.34 -0.82
N ALA A 196 3.21 14.59 -0.42
CA ALA A 196 3.87 14.89 0.85
C ALA A 196 3.04 14.38 2.06
N ALA A 197 1.73 14.60 2.05
CA ALA A 197 0.84 14.06 3.07
C ALA A 197 0.84 12.53 3.06
N ASN A 198 0.79 11.88 1.90
CA ASN A 198 0.86 10.43 1.76
C ASN A 198 2.11 9.83 2.43
N VAL A 199 3.28 10.45 2.26
CA VAL A 199 4.51 10.00 2.96
C VAL A 199 4.33 10.07 4.48
N VAL A 200 3.90 11.22 5.00
CA VAL A 200 3.77 11.44 6.44
C VAL A 200 2.72 10.51 7.06
N GLU A 201 1.60 10.35 6.39
CA GLU A 201 0.52 9.45 6.80
C GLU A 201 0.97 7.97 6.76
N ALA A 202 1.81 7.57 5.81
CA ALA A 202 2.37 6.23 5.75
C ALA A 202 3.39 5.97 6.87
N ILE A 203 4.19 6.98 7.26
CA ILE A 203 5.07 6.92 8.45
C ILE A 203 4.21 6.77 9.71
N GLU A 204 3.15 7.56 9.84
CA GLU A 204 2.20 7.47 10.97
C GLU A 204 1.57 6.08 11.08
N ALA A 205 1.29 5.44 9.94
CA ALA A 205 0.78 4.08 9.82
C ALA A 205 1.84 2.97 10.06
N GLY A 206 3.10 3.34 10.34
CA GLY A 206 4.18 2.40 10.65
C GLY A 206 4.76 1.67 9.43
N SER A 207 4.68 2.27 8.24
CA SER A 207 5.29 1.71 7.04
C SER A 207 6.82 1.73 7.09
N ARG A 208 7.47 0.61 6.72
CA ARG A 208 8.92 0.45 6.61
C ARG A 208 9.43 0.44 5.17
N LEU A 209 8.53 0.46 4.19
CA LEU A 209 8.88 0.41 2.77
C LEU A 209 7.93 1.28 1.94
N PHE A 210 8.49 2.23 1.20
CA PHE A 210 7.76 2.97 0.18
C PHE A 210 8.01 2.40 -1.21
N LEU A 211 6.92 2.24 -1.95
CA LEU A 211 6.94 1.89 -3.37
C LEU A 211 6.51 3.12 -4.14
N ILE A 212 7.30 3.56 -5.11
CA ILE A 212 7.05 4.81 -5.84
C ILE A 212 7.25 4.58 -7.33
N ASP A 213 6.27 5.00 -8.13
CA ASP A 213 6.40 5.06 -9.59
C ASP A 213 6.47 6.54 -10.02
N GLU A 214 7.54 6.92 -10.72
CA GLU A 214 7.70 8.27 -11.27
C GLU A 214 6.50 8.67 -12.16
N ASP A 215 5.92 7.73 -12.91
CA ASP A 215 4.82 7.98 -13.84
C ASP A 215 3.50 8.39 -13.14
N THR A 216 3.36 8.09 -11.84
CA THR A 216 2.16 8.42 -11.04
C THR A 216 2.44 9.41 -9.91
N SER A 217 3.66 9.95 -9.88
CA SER A 217 4.11 10.90 -8.87
C SER A 217 4.07 12.34 -9.38
N ALA A 218 4.00 13.30 -8.46
CA ALA A 218 4.12 14.70 -8.80
C ALA A 218 5.60 15.02 -9.11
N THR A 219 5.91 15.45 -10.34
CA THR A 219 7.29 15.68 -10.78
C THR A 219 8.04 16.66 -9.88
N ASN A 220 7.38 17.76 -9.48
CA ASN A 220 7.94 18.78 -8.59
C ASN A 220 8.13 18.30 -7.14
N PHE A 221 7.48 17.21 -6.75
CA PHE A 221 7.73 16.53 -5.49
C PHE A 221 8.92 15.58 -5.61
N MET A 222 9.03 14.83 -6.71
CA MET A 222 10.08 13.81 -6.86
C MET A 222 11.47 14.42 -7.00
N ILE A 223 11.62 15.44 -7.85
CA ILE A 223 12.92 16.02 -8.18
C ILE A 223 12.80 17.53 -8.38
N ARG A 224 13.96 18.18 -8.38
CA ARG A 224 14.06 19.56 -8.81
C ARG A 224 15.25 19.74 -9.73
N ASP A 225 14.95 20.15 -10.96
CA ASP A 225 15.93 20.43 -11.99
C ASP A 225 16.89 21.56 -11.58
N GLU A 226 18.16 21.42 -11.97
CA GLU A 226 19.23 22.36 -11.60
C GLU A 226 19.01 23.76 -12.20
N LEU A 227 18.59 23.84 -13.47
CA LEU A 227 18.31 25.13 -14.12
C LEU A 227 17.16 25.83 -13.39
N MET A 228 16.12 25.08 -13.01
CA MET A 228 15.01 25.61 -12.22
C MET A 228 15.46 26.15 -10.85
N GLN A 229 16.44 25.50 -10.19
CA GLN A 229 17.02 25.99 -8.93
C GLN A 229 17.77 27.31 -9.12
N ARG A 230 18.47 27.48 -10.24
CA ARG A 230 19.21 28.72 -10.56
C ARG A 230 18.28 29.89 -10.89
N VAL A 231 17.14 29.62 -11.53
CA VAL A 231 16.16 30.65 -11.92
C VAL A 231 15.26 31.05 -10.76
N VAL A 232 14.79 30.08 -9.97
CA VAL A 232 13.89 30.32 -8.83
C VAL A 232 14.65 30.13 -7.53
N ALA A 233 14.97 31.23 -6.85
CA ALA A 233 15.68 31.23 -5.57
C ALA A 233 15.08 30.21 -4.58
N ARG A 234 15.92 29.43 -3.90
CA ARG A 234 15.50 28.34 -3.01
C ARG A 234 14.57 28.83 -1.91
N GLU A 235 14.77 30.05 -1.41
CA GLU A 235 13.96 30.68 -0.37
C GLU A 235 12.52 30.95 -0.82
N LYS A 236 12.29 31.01 -2.14
CA LYS A 236 10.98 31.24 -2.76
C LYS A 236 10.30 29.95 -3.22
N GLU A 237 11.01 28.82 -3.20
CA GLU A 237 10.44 27.51 -3.53
C GLU A 237 9.99 26.80 -2.23
N PRO A 238 8.68 26.62 -2.02
CA PRO A 238 8.17 26.01 -0.79
C PRO A 238 8.47 24.51 -0.70
N ILE A 239 8.74 23.83 -1.82
CA ILE A 239 8.86 22.37 -1.89
C ILE A 239 10.32 21.93 -1.75
N THR A 240 10.58 21.08 -0.77
CA THR A 240 11.77 20.24 -0.64
C THR A 240 11.47 18.91 -1.34
N PRO A 241 12.19 18.57 -2.42
CA PRO A 241 11.95 17.34 -3.16
C PRO A 241 12.18 16.05 -2.35
N PHE A 242 11.56 14.96 -2.77
CA PHE A 242 11.68 13.64 -2.16
C PHE A 242 13.12 13.11 -2.20
N ILE A 243 13.84 13.33 -3.30
CA ILE A 243 15.25 12.99 -3.45
C ILE A 243 16.13 13.60 -2.33
N ASP A 244 15.76 14.77 -1.81
CA ASP A 244 16.49 15.40 -0.70
C ASP A 244 16.20 14.71 0.65
N ARG A 245 15.07 14.02 0.79
CA ARG A 245 14.61 13.43 2.07
C ARG A 245 14.77 11.92 2.17
N VAL A 246 14.75 11.20 1.06
CA VAL A 246 14.70 9.74 1.03
C VAL A 246 15.86 9.07 1.78
N ARG A 247 17.07 9.64 1.74
CA ARG A 247 18.21 9.16 2.54
C ARG A 247 17.97 9.32 4.04
N GLU A 248 17.46 10.47 4.46
CA GLU A 248 17.14 10.73 5.88
C GLU A 248 15.97 9.87 6.35
N LEU A 249 14.97 9.59 5.50
CA LEU A 249 13.87 8.66 5.80
C LEU A 249 14.39 7.25 6.09
N TYR A 250 15.36 6.76 5.30
CA TYR A 250 15.97 5.48 5.56
C TYR A 250 16.84 5.49 6.83
N GLU A 251 17.77 6.43 6.95
CA GLU A 251 18.77 6.43 8.03
C GLU A 251 18.17 6.80 9.41
N LYS A 252 17.17 7.69 9.46
CA LYS A 252 16.59 8.19 10.72
C LYS A 252 15.28 7.51 11.10
N GLU A 253 14.44 7.15 10.12
CA GLU A 253 13.13 6.54 10.37
C GLU A 253 13.08 5.05 10.00
N GLY A 254 14.15 4.49 9.43
CA GLY A 254 14.22 3.07 9.05
C GLY A 254 13.35 2.71 7.85
N VAL A 255 12.93 3.70 7.05
CA VAL A 255 11.99 3.48 5.93
C VAL A 255 12.74 3.35 4.61
N SER A 256 12.72 2.15 4.04
CA SER A 256 13.31 1.86 2.73
C SER A 256 12.46 2.40 1.59
N SER A 257 13.01 2.52 0.39
CA SER A 257 12.26 2.96 -0.80
C SER A 257 12.66 2.17 -2.04
N ILE A 258 11.68 1.65 -2.77
CA ILE A 258 11.84 1.08 -4.11
C ILE A 258 11.17 2.05 -5.09
N ILE A 259 11.96 2.63 -5.98
CA ILE A 259 11.55 3.72 -6.86
C ILE A 259 11.72 3.27 -8.31
N VAL A 260 10.64 3.25 -9.09
CA VAL A 260 10.73 3.18 -10.55
C VAL A 260 11.01 4.58 -11.08
N ALA A 261 12.12 4.74 -11.80
CA ALA A 261 12.48 5.98 -12.46
C ALA A 261 12.84 5.73 -13.93
N GLY A 262 12.40 6.63 -14.80
CA GLY A 262 12.65 6.60 -16.24
C GLY A 262 13.24 7.89 -16.79
N SER A 263 13.03 9.04 -16.12
CA SER A 263 13.43 10.36 -16.64
C SER A 263 14.49 11.10 -15.83
N SER A 264 14.74 10.72 -14.58
CA SER A 264 15.71 11.43 -13.73
C SER A 264 16.91 10.58 -13.32
N GLY A 265 18.10 10.99 -13.78
CA GLY A 265 19.37 10.41 -13.36
C GLY A 265 19.83 10.84 -11.96
N SER A 266 19.18 11.83 -11.33
CA SER A 266 19.60 12.35 -10.03
C SER A 266 19.56 11.29 -8.93
N TYR A 267 18.65 10.32 -9.02
CA TYR A 267 18.55 9.22 -8.06
C TYR A 267 19.77 8.28 -8.07
N PHE A 268 20.58 8.24 -9.14
CA PHE A 268 21.77 7.38 -9.19
C PHE A 268 22.79 7.70 -8.10
N HIS A 269 22.88 8.96 -7.68
CA HIS A 269 23.81 9.39 -6.63
C HIS A 269 23.41 8.89 -5.25
N ILE A 270 22.11 8.74 -5.01
CA ILE A 270 21.58 8.41 -3.70
C ILE A 270 21.05 6.98 -3.61
N ALA A 271 21.01 6.21 -4.70
CA ALA A 271 20.57 4.82 -4.65
C ALA A 271 21.66 3.93 -4.03
N ASP A 272 21.23 2.99 -3.18
CA ASP A 272 22.06 1.92 -2.64
C ASP A 272 22.18 0.77 -3.66
N THR A 273 21.08 0.50 -4.36
CA THR A 273 20.97 -0.55 -5.38
C THR A 273 20.24 -0.02 -6.61
N ILE A 274 20.74 -0.33 -7.81
CA ILE A 274 20.17 0.11 -9.09
C ILE A 274 19.97 -1.12 -9.97
N ILE A 275 18.70 -1.42 -10.26
CA ILE A 275 18.26 -2.53 -11.10
C ILE A 275 17.82 -1.96 -12.44
N GLN A 276 18.47 -2.37 -13.53
CA GLN A 276 18.02 -2.06 -14.87
C GLN A 276 17.13 -3.18 -15.40
N MET A 277 15.93 -2.84 -15.84
CA MET A 277 15.06 -3.73 -16.60
C MET A 277 15.32 -3.54 -18.09
N GLU A 278 15.75 -4.60 -18.76
CA GLU A 278 15.89 -4.67 -20.21
C GLU A 278 15.24 -5.96 -20.71
N GLN A 279 14.41 -5.85 -21.75
CA GLN A 279 13.62 -6.97 -22.29
C GLN A 279 12.99 -7.90 -21.22
N TYR A 280 12.46 -7.31 -20.14
CA TYR A 280 11.85 -8.02 -18.99
C TYR A 280 12.83 -8.79 -18.09
N GLU A 281 14.13 -8.65 -18.30
CA GLU A 281 15.19 -9.21 -17.48
C GLU A 281 15.83 -8.12 -16.59
N PRO A 282 15.98 -8.36 -15.27
CA PRO A 282 16.68 -7.46 -14.37
C PRO A 282 18.21 -7.67 -14.40
N ALA A 283 18.95 -6.57 -14.39
CA ALA A 283 20.40 -6.54 -14.19
C ALA A 283 20.76 -5.59 -13.04
N GLU A 284 21.66 -6.01 -12.17
CA GLU A 284 22.25 -5.15 -11.14
C GLU A 284 23.33 -4.28 -11.80
N ILE A 285 23.15 -2.95 -11.80
CA ILE A 285 24.04 -2.00 -12.49
C ILE A 285 24.59 -0.90 -11.58
N THR A 286 24.55 -1.06 -10.25
CA THR A 286 24.90 0.00 -9.29
C THR A 286 26.30 0.55 -9.53
N ALA A 287 27.29 -0.33 -9.71
CA ALA A 287 28.67 0.11 -9.91
C ALA A 287 28.83 0.97 -11.17
N PHE A 288 28.24 0.52 -12.28
CA PHE A 288 28.25 1.25 -13.55
C PHE A 288 27.51 2.58 -13.45
N ALA A 289 26.28 2.57 -12.93
CA ALA A 289 25.47 3.78 -12.81
C ALA A 289 26.11 4.83 -11.88
N LYS A 290 26.75 4.42 -10.77
CA LYS A 290 27.49 5.34 -9.89
C LYS A 290 28.73 5.93 -10.56
N GLN A 291 29.42 5.15 -11.39
CA GLN A 291 30.54 5.63 -12.18
C GLN A 291 30.10 6.71 -13.17
N GLU A 292 29.04 6.46 -13.94
CA GLU A 292 28.51 7.43 -14.90
C GLU A 292 27.98 8.68 -14.20
N ALA A 293 27.28 8.52 -13.06
CA ALA A 293 26.78 9.63 -12.26
C ALA A 293 27.92 10.56 -11.77
N ALA A 294 29.12 10.04 -11.54
CA ALA A 294 30.27 10.87 -11.11
C ALA A 294 30.66 11.94 -12.15
N ALA A 295 30.36 11.73 -13.43
CA ALA A 295 30.58 12.73 -14.49
C ALA A 295 29.53 13.87 -14.47
N PHE A 296 28.43 13.69 -13.75
CA PHE A 296 27.31 14.64 -13.64
C PHE A 296 27.01 14.95 -12.16
N PRO A 297 27.95 15.56 -11.41
CA PRO A 297 27.79 15.79 -9.99
C PRO A 297 26.56 16.67 -9.71
N LEU A 298 25.75 16.27 -8.73
CA LEU A 298 24.65 17.10 -8.25
C LEU A 298 25.19 18.35 -7.56
N PRO A 299 24.50 19.50 -7.67
CA PRO A 299 24.83 20.68 -6.88
C PRO A 299 24.85 20.33 -5.40
N VAL A 300 25.89 20.77 -4.68
CA VAL A 300 25.90 20.67 -3.22
C VAL A 300 24.69 21.44 -2.71
N SER A 301 23.79 20.75 -2.01
CA SER A 301 22.64 21.38 -1.35
C SER A 301 23.10 22.21 -0.16
N GLU A 302 23.75 23.36 -0.41
CA GLU A 302 24.05 24.33 0.65
C GLU A 302 22.75 24.76 1.34
N GLY A 303 22.72 24.69 2.67
CA GLY A 303 21.54 25.02 3.46
C GLY A 303 20.44 23.94 3.47
N LYS A 304 20.77 22.65 3.24
CA LYS A 304 19.83 21.54 3.45
C LYS A 304 19.30 21.60 4.89
N ARG A 305 18.01 21.91 5.05
CA ARG A 305 17.35 21.89 6.36
C ARG A 305 17.33 20.44 6.84
N GLU A 306 17.80 20.20 8.06
CA GLU A 306 17.70 18.88 8.66
C GLU A 306 16.24 18.40 8.69
N MET A 307 15.99 17.12 8.38
CA MET A 307 14.67 16.54 8.51
C MET A 307 14.26 16.54 9.99
N LYS A 308 13.13 17.20 10.27
CA LYS A 308 12.43 17.06 11.53
C LYS A 308 11.40 15.95 11.37
N LYS A 309 11.34 15.04 12.35
CA LYS A 309 10.30 14.02 12.41
C LYS A 309 8.93 14.70 12.50
N PRO A 310 8.00 14.44 11.57
CA PRO A 310 6.66 15.03 11.61
C PRO A 310 5.91 14.67 12.90
N SER A 311 5.13 15.60 13.43
CA SER A 311 4.24 15.29 14.55
C SER A 311 3.08 14.39 14.10
N VAL A 312 2.87 13.30 14.84
CA VAL A 312 1.75 12.35 14.63
C VAL A 312 0.64 12.50 15.68
N LEU A 313 0.69 13.58 16.49
CA LEU A 313 -0.28 13.82 17.55
C LEU A 313 -1.56 14.47 17.00
N ARG A 314 -2.43 13.63 16.43
CA ARG A 314 -3.73 14.02 15.87
C ARG A 314 -4.85 13.32 16.62
N SER A 315 -5.53 14.03 17.53
CA SER A 315 -6.61 13.47 18.34
C SER A 315 -7.95 13.61 17.64
N ALA A 316 -8.67 12.50 17.43
CA ALA A 316 -9.96 12.53 16.74
C ALA A 316 -11.09 12.99 17.65
N GLU A 317 -11.76 14.07 17.28
CA GLU A 317 -12.88 14.64 18.03
C GLU A 317 -14.18 13.90 17.78
N LYS A 318 -15.04 13.87 18.79
CA LYS A 318 -16.36 13.26 18.70
C LYS A 318 -17.27 14.01 17.72
N ASN A 319 -17.85 13.29 16.77
CA ASN A 319 -18.91 13.85 15.93
C ASN A 319 -20.30 13.57 16.50
N ARG A 320 -21.00 14.62 16.94
CA ARG A 320 -22.34 14.49 17.54
C ARG A 320 -23.39 13.89 16.59
N THR A 321 -23.18 13.93 15.28
CA THR A 321 -24.11 13.30 14.32
C THR A 321 -24.13 11.77 14.41
N PHE A 322 -23.09 11.17 15.00
CA PHE A 322 -22.99 9.73 15.23
C PHE A 322 -23.41 9.32 16.65
N ALA A 323 -23.74 10.29 17.51
CA ALA A 323 -24.04 10.05 18.93
C ALA A 323 -25.36 9.31 19.19
N ASP A 324 -26.32 9.36 18.25
CA ASP A 324 -27.66 8.78 18.44
C ASP A 324 -27.73 7.29 18.04
N HIS A 325 -26.58 6.64 17.79
CA HIS A 325 -26.49 5.29 17.20
C HIS A 325 -27.44 5.05 16.02
N GLY A 326 -27.83 6.12 15.31
CA GLY A 326 -28.77 6.07 14.21
C GLY A 326 -28.26 5.16 13.08
N LYS A 327 -29.15 4.80 12.15
CA LYS A 327 -28.81 3.94 11.00
C LYS A 327 -27.87 4.68 10.04
N VAL A 328 -26.57 4.66 10.32
CA VAL A 328 -25.51 5.03 9.37
C VAL A 328 -25.51 3.98 8.26
N LYS A 329 -25.84 4.40 7.04
CA LYS A 329 -25.84 3.52 5.88
C LYS A 329 -24.45 3.55 5.24
N ILE A 330 -23.83 2.38 5.16
CA ILE A 330 -22.54 2.18 4.50
C ILE A 330 -22.80 1.41 3.21
N LYS A 331 -22.12 1.81 2.13
CA LYS A 331 -22.09 1.09 0.87
C LYS A 331 -20.69 1.18 0.27
N ALA A 332 -20.02 0.04 0.10
CA ALA A 332 -18.79 -0.02 -0.68
C ALA A 332 -19.09 0.22 -2.17
N MET A 333 -18.20 0.96 -2.84
CA MET A 333 -18.27 1.28 -4.27
C MET A 333 -17.14 0.55 -5.01
N GLY A 334 -17.17 -0.79 -4.96
CA GLY A 334 -16.04 -1.61 -5.39
C GLY A 334 -14.83 -1.35 -4.51
N LYS A 335 -13.66 -1.17 -5.12
CA LYS A 335 -12.38 -0.85 -4.44
C LYS A 335 -12.12 0.65 -4.31
N ASP A 336 -12.85 1.45 -5.09
CA ASP A 336 -12.54 2.87 -5.33
C ASP A 336 -13.09 3.80 -4.26
N GLY A 337 -13.95 3.33 -3.35
CA GLY A 337 -14.45 4.18 -2.28
C GLY A 337 -15.63 3.64 -1.50
N ILE A 338 -16.06 4.44 -0.52
CA ILE A 338 -17.12 4.12 0.43
C ILE A 338 -18.13 5.27 0.43
N GLN A 339 -19.41 4.96 0.26
CA GLN A 339 -20.48 5.89 0.55
C GLN A 339 -20.95 5.67 1.99
N MET A 340 -20.79 6.68 2.83
CA MET A 340 -21.32 6.73 4.19
C MET A 340 -22.39 7.83 4.28
N ASN A 341 -23.66 7.45 4.37
CA ASN A 341 -24.81 8.35 4.24
C ASN A 341 -24.77 9.18 2.95
N ARG A 342 -24.40 10.47 3.03
CA ARG A 342 -24.25 11.39 1.89
C ARG A 342 -22.78 11.73 1.59
N GLU A 343 -21.86 11.22 2.40
CA GLU A 343 -20.44 11.49 2.28
C GLU A 343 -19.73 10.34 1.58
N THR A 344 -18.81 10.67 0.69
CA THR A 344 -18.01 9.69 -0.06
C THR A 344 -16.56 9.77 0.40
N ILE A 345 -16.00 8.64 0.80
CA ILE A 345 -14.57 8.47 1.03
C ILE A 345 -13.99 7.85 -0.23
N GLU A 346 -13.19 8.62 -0.96
CA GLU A 346 -12.52 8.14 -2.18
C GLU A 346 -11.24 7.38 -1.80
N LEU A 347 -11.08 6.18 -2.35
CA LEU A 347 -9.96 5.26 -2.10
C LEU A 347 -9.30 4.76 -3.38
N ARG A 348 -9.72 5.28 -4.55
CA ARG A 348 -9.22 4.90 -5.88
C ARG A 348 -7.69 4.91 -6.01
N TYR A 349 -7.02 5.83 -5.31
CA TYR A 349 -5.57 5.96 -5.34
C TYR A 349 -4.84 5.18 -4.23
N VAL A 350 -5.59 4.44 -3.40
CA VAL A 350 -5.05 3.44 -2.48
C VAL A 350 -5.00 2.09 -3.21
N GLU A 351 -4.04 1.98 -4.13
CA GLU A 351 -3.97 0.90 -5.15
C GLU A 351 -3.84 -0.52 -4.56
N GLN A 352 -3.35 -0.62 -3.32
CA GLN A 352 -3.20 -1.87 -2.58
C GLN A 352 -4.51 -2.39 -1.95
N ILE A 353 -5.64 -1.70 -2.13
CA ILE A 353 -6.96 -2.30 -1.89
C ILE A 353 -7.28 -3.21 -3.08
N VAL A 354 -7.28 -4.52 -2.81
CA VAL A 354 -7.41 -5.55 -3.85
C VAL A 354 -8.81 -6.13 -3.94
N ASP A 355 -9.65 -5.94 -2.91
CA ASP A 355 -11.01 -6.47 -2.86
C ASP A 355 -12.04 -5.45 -2.31
N ALA A 356 -13.26 -5.47 -2.85
CA ALA A 356 -14.36 -4.63 -2.39
C ALA A 356 -14.82 -4.99 -0.96
N GLU A 357 -14.58 -6.22 -0.52
CA GLU A 357 -14.84 -6.65 0.84
C GLU A 357 -13.94 -5.94 1.87
N GLN A 358 -12.72 -5.56 1.48
CA GLN A 358 -11.85 -4.72 2.31
C GLN A 358 -12.44 -3.32 2.44
N THR A 359 -12.87 -2.72 1.32
CA THR A 359 -13.54 -1.42 1.30
C THR A 359 -14.81 -1.41 2.15
N ASN A 360 -15.56 -2.52 2.15
CA ASN A 360 -16.72 -2.68 3.01
C ASN A 360 -16.33 -2.62 4.50
N VAL A 361 -15.34 -3.41 4.91
CA VAL A 361 -14.82 -3.41 6.29
C VAL A 361 -14.31 -2.02 6.70
N LEU A 362 -13.57 -1.33 5.83
CA LEU A 362 -13.09 0.04 6.09
C LEU A 362 -14.25 1.00 6.40
N GLY A 363 -15.38 0.91 5.70
CA GLY A 363 -16.56 1.72 5.99
C GLY A 363 -17.16 1.44 7.37
N TYR A 364 -17.21 0.16 7.78
CA TYR A 364 -17.64 -0.22 9.12
C TYR A 364 -16.66 0.23 10.20
N LEU A 365 -15.36 0.22 9.93
CA LEU A 365 -14.34 0.73 10.84
C LEU A 365 -14.46 2.24 11.08
N VAL A 366 -14.69 3.03 10.02
CA VAL A 366 -14.93 4.48 10.16
C VAL A 366 -16.16 4.73 11.04
N LYS A 367 -17.26 4.03 10.78
CA LYS A 367 -18.49 4.12 11.59
C LYS A 367 -18.22 3.72 13.04
N TYR A 368 -17.54 2.59 13.26
CA TYR A 368 -17.20 2.09 14.60
C TYR A 368 -16.35 3.10 15.37
N ALA A 369 -15.36 3.70 14.72
CA ALA A 369 -14.50 4.72 15.31
C ALA A 369 -15.31 5.98 15.73
N GLU A 370 -16.17 6.49 14.85
CA GLU A 370 -17.05 7.63 15.12
C GLU A 370 -18.00 7.40 16.32
N GLN A 371 -18.51 6.17 16.46
CA GLN A 371 -19.47 5.84 17.52
C GLN A 371 -18.80 5.54 18.87
N ASN A 372 -17.62 4.90 18.84
CA ASN A 372 -17.07 4.27 20.04
C ASN A 372 -15.67 4.78 20.45
N LEU A 373 -14.86 5.29 19.51
CA LEU A 373 -13.44 5.55 19.78
C LEU A 373 -13.06 7.03 19.74
N PHE A 374 -13.70 7.84 18.88
CA PHE A 374 -13.45 9.27 18.77
C PHE A 374 -13.99 10.03 19.99
N ASP A 375 -13.08 10.49 20.83
CA ASP A 375 -13.38 11.11 22.12
C ASP A 375 -12.63 12.44 22.37
N GLY A 376 -11.87 12.91 21.39
CA GLY A 376 -11.01 14.09 21.48
C GLY A 376 -9.73 13.88 22.29
N LYS A 377 -9.48 12.67 22.79
CA LYS A 377 -8.30 12.32 23.60
C LYS A 377 -7.40 11.36 22.84
N LYS A 378 -7.97 10.28 22.29
CA LYS A 378 -7.19 9.28 21.55
C LYS A 378 -6.64 9.85 20.26
N THR A 379 -5.37 9.57 19.98
CA THR A 379 -4.77 9.86 18.67
C THR A 379 -5.32 8.91 17.60
N ILE A 380 -5.18 9.26 16.32
CA ILE A 380 -5.51 8.35 15.22
C ILE A 380 -4.80 7.01 15.37
N GLN A 381 -3.52 7.01 15.76
CA GLN A 381 -2.78 5.78 16.03
C GLN A 381 -3.45 4.91 17.10
N GLN A 382 -3.81 5.50 18.25
CA GLN A 382 -4.49 4.77 19.31
C GLN A 382 -5.88 4.26 18.90
N VAL A 383 -6.58 4.99 18.02
CA VAL A 383 -7.87 4.56 17.48
C VAL A 383 -7.69 3.36 16.55
N VAL A 384 -6.72 3.39 15.64
CA VAL A 384 -6.42 2.27 14.73
C VAL A 384 -5.97 1.04 15.52
N ASP A 385 -5.05 1.20 16.48
CA ASP A 385 -4.58 0.10 17.33
C ASP A 385 -5.74 -0.57 18.08
N ALA A 386 -6.68 0.23 18.61
CA ALA A 386 -7.85 -0.29 19.31
C ALA A 386 -8.81 -1.07 18.37
N MET A 387 -8.92 -0.64 17.10
CA MET A 387 -9.70 -1.37 16.10
C MET A 387 -9.03 -2.69 15.70
N GLU A 388 -7.72 -2.69 15.48
CA GLU A 388 -6.95 -3.91 15.18
C GLU A 388 -7.08 -4.94 16.30
N GLN A 389 -6.84 -4.54 17.55
CA GLN A 389 -6.97 -5.41 18.72
C GLN A 389 -8.38 -5.98 18.87
N LYS A 390 -9.40 -5.17 18.57
CA LYS A 390 -10.79 -5.63 18.59
C LYS A 390 -11.06 -6.69 17.51
N MET A 391 -10.62 -6.45 16.28
CA MET A 391 -10.82 -7.39 15.18
C MET A 391 -10.05 -8.69 15.39
N GLU A 392 -8.86 -8.63 15.98
CA GLU A 392 -8.06 -9.80 16.33
C GLU A 392 -8.72 -10.65 17.43
N ARG A 393 -9.23 -10.00 18.49
CA ARG A 393 -9.83 -10.70 19.63
C ARG A 393 -11.25 -11.20 19.36
N ASP A 394 -12.10 -10.35 18.76
CA ASP A 394 -13.55 -10.59 18.64
C ASP A 394 -13.97 -10.96 17.20
N GLY A 395 -13.04 -10.97 16.25
CA GLY A 395 -13.29 -11.20 14.82
C GLY A 395 -13.88 -9.99 14.08
N LEU A 396 -13.87 -10.06 12.74
CA LEU A 396 -14.39 -8.99 11.86
C LEU A 396 -15.89 -8.70 12.04
N ALA A 397 -16.69 -9.68 12.47
CA ALA A 397 -18.12 -9.45 12.71
C ALA A 397 -18.36 -8.44 13.86
N SER A 398 -17.38 -8.29 14.76
CA SER A 398 -17.51 -7.47 15.96
C SER A 398 -17.60 -5.95 15.68
N ILE A 399 -17.21 -5.50 14.49
CA ILE A 399 -17.30 -4.08 14.06
C ILE A 399 -18.62 -3.75 13.34
N ALA A 400 -19.41 -4.77 12.96
CA ALA A 400 -20.64 -4.54 12.19
C ALA A 400 -21.82 -4.06 13.04
N GLU A 401 -21.80 -4.30 14.36
CA GLU A 401 -22.88 -4.00 15.34
C GLU A 401 -24.28 -4.48 14.91
N SER A 402 -24.38 -5.39 13.93
CA SER A 402 -25.63 -5.83 13.29
C SER A 402 -26.01 -7.24 13.75
N SER A 403 -27.30 -7.44 14.03
CA SER A 403 -27.89 -8.77 14.32
C SER A 403 -28.00 -9.68 13.08
N TYR A 404 -27.78 -9.14 11.88
CA TYR A 404 -27.72 -9.90 10.64
C TYR A 404 -26.27 -10.13 10.23
N LEU A 405 -25.95 -11.35 9.79
CA LEU A 405 -24.65 -11.74 9.22
C LEU A 405 -24.24 -10.74 8.12
N THR A 406 -23.24 -9.92 8.41
CA THR A 406 -22.53 -9.18 7.38
C THR A 406 -21.66 -10.18 6.61
N ALA A 407 -22.21 -10.70 5.51
CA ALA A 407 -21.42 -11.37 4.49
C ALA A 407 -20.50 -10.34 3.81
N ASN A 408 -19.41 -10.81 3.21
CA ASN A 408 -18.50 -10.05 2.34
C ASN A 408 -17.55 -9.11 3.09
N PHE A 409 -16.78 -9.66 4.04
CA PHE A 409 -15.73 -8.98 4.79
C PHE A 409 -14.37 -9.64 4.55
N ALA A 410 -13.38 -8.81 4.21
CA ALA A 410 -11.98 -9.20 4.14
C ALA A 410 -11.15 -8.22 4.99
N MET A 411 -10.17 -8.73 5.72
CA MET A 411 -9.34 -7.93 6.62
C MET A 411 -8.53 -6.89 5.82
N PRO A 412 -8.70 -5.57 6.06
CA PRO A 412 -7.77 -4.57 5.57
C PRO A 412 -6.50 -4.55 6.43
N ARG A 413 -5.36 -4.11 5.89
CA ARG A 413 -4.16 -3.89 6.71
C ARG A 413 -4.31 -2.58 7.47
N LYS A 414 -3.49 -2.42 8.50
CA LYS A 414 -3.35 -1.17 9.26
C LYS A 414 -3.23 0.05 8.35
N GLN A 415 -2.39 -0.05 7.33
CA GLN A 415 -2.10 1.04 6.39
C GLN A 415 -3.34 1.48 5.62
N GLU A 416 -4.21 0.55 5.18
CA GLU A 416 -5.47 0.93 4.53
C GLU A 416 -6.47 1.58 5.49
N ILE A 417 -6.48 1.19 6.77
CA ILE A 417 -7.32 1.83 7.80
C ILE A 417 -6.91 3.29 7.99
N PHE A 418 -5.61 3.57 8.13
CA PHE A 418 -5.09 4.94 8.16
C PHE A 418 -5.44 5.69 6.88
N ALA A 419 -5.19 5.09 5.71
CA ALA A 419 -5.47 5.71 4.42
C ALA A 419 -6.96 6.10 4.28
N CYS A 420 -7.87 5.25 4.77
CA CYS A 420 -9.30 5.51 4.77
C CYS A 420 -9.68 6.66 5.72
N LEU A 421 -9.17 6.67 6.95
CA LEU A 421 -9.41 7.76 7.90
C LEU A 421 -8.87 9.10 7.39
N ASN A 422 -7.68 9.10 6.78
CA ASN A 422 -7.06 10.32 6.26
C ASN A 422 -7.77 10.93 5.05
N ARG A 423 -8.54 10.12 4.32
CA ARG A 423 -9.39 10.58 3.19
C ARG A 423 -10.84 10.85 3.62
N TYR A 424 -11.18 10.65 4.89
CA TYR A 424 -12.51 10.92 5.43
C TYR A 424 -12.74 12.43 5.68
N ARG A 425 -13.54 13.06 4.82
CA ARG A 425 -13.86 14.50 4.91
C ARG A 425 -14.73 14.88 6.12
N GLY A 426 -15.32 13.92 6.82
CA GLY A 426 -16.02 14.14 8.08
C GLY A 426 -15.13 14.09 9.32
N LEU A 427 -13.89 13.58 9.21
CA LEU A 427 -12.95 13.48 10.33
C LEU A 427 -12.68 14.83 10.99
N ARG A 428 -12.75 14.90 12.33
CA ARG A 428 -12.47 16.11 13.12
C ARG A 428 -11.24 15.88 14.00
N LEU A 429 -10.30 16.82 14.04
CA LEU A 429 -8.96 16.65 14.62
C LEU A 429 -8.48 17.82 15.48
#